data_AF-A0A7V9M5E3-F1
#
_entry.id   AF-A0A7V9M5E3-F1
#
_cell.length_a   1.000
_cell.length_b   1.000
_cell.length_c   1.000
_cell.angle_alpha   90.00
_cell.angle_beta   90.00
_cell.angle_gamma   90.00
#
_symmetry.space_group_name_H-M   'P 1'
#
loop_
_entity.id
_entity.type
_entity.pdbx_description
1 polymer ?
#
loop_
_entity_poly.entity_id
_entity_poly.type
_entity_poly.pdbx_seq_one_letter_code
_entity_poly.pdbx_strand_id
1 'polypeptide(L)'
;MPTTATAPRLRGLILALLLPLTLAALAGCGGDESSEESAPAEDPQAIVDQAFAEPIESADVSLDLDVELEGAEGFSDPFRVQLSGPCQSNGAEKFASFGYQLALQGGGATVPPLTVTSTGDNLYVAVVGTSYEFGDDVFADLNRQIEGDAEAAAACGTLGFDTSGPDLPSLMEDLEVVGEETVGGEQTTHVTGTIAIERIVADLNSVAQQANQLSEGTAPELDDQELEQLTDSVDDPPFDLFVGEDGVLRGFNSSFSFGPSAGGAGGGGLSSGSISVSLEFADVGGEQEIAAPEDSRPIADLLQQVAGLSGVLGEGGIELPGLPGSRGAEPGGNAGSGGGAGSGGRGGPLPPTGREQGGGALGESPDAEAFQRYSDCLSQTDVTDQAALAECNELLAP
;
A
#
# COMPACT_ATOMS: atom_id res chain seq x y z
N MET A 1 43.08 31.95 56.80
CA MET A 1 42.35 32.78 57.78
C MET A 1 40.86 32.68 57.45
N PRO A 2 39.99 32.57 58.46
CA PRO A 2 38.62 32.01 58.38
C PRO A 2 37.61 33.06 57.89
N THR A 3 36.37 32.75 57.47
CA THR A 3 35.18 32.55 58.34
C THR A 3 34.02 32.06 57.43
N THR A 4 33.59 30.79 57.50
CA THR A 4 32.30 30.28 58.04
C THR A 4 31.05 31.14 57.90
N ALA A 5 30.00 30.59 57.25
CA ALA A 5 28.61 30.59 57.77
C ALA A 5 27.75 29.52 57.06
N THR A 6 27.64 28.36 57.71
CA THR A 6 26.60 27.35 57.53
C THR A 6 25.34 27.80 58.27
N ALA A 7 24.14 27.55 57.72
CA ALA A 7 22.89 27.65 58.48
C ALA A 7 22.09 26.33 58.46
N PRO A 8 21.39 25.97 59.57
CA PRO A 8 21.04 24.59 59.90
C PRO A 8 19.53 24.35 60.19
N ARG A 9 19.14 23.06 60.24
CA ARG A 9 18.11 22.42 61.14
C ARG A 9 16.64 22.90 61.04
N LEU A 10 15.64 22.02 61.03
CA LEU A 10 15.16 21.15 62.15
C LEU A 10 14.21 20.09 61.52
N ARG A 11 14.35 18.76 61.70
CA ARG A 11 14.16 17.92 62.90
C ARG A 11 12.73 17.95 63.50
N GLY A 12 12.01 16.83 63.31
CA GLY A 12 10.83 16.38 64.07
C GLY A 12 10.11 15.29 63.27
N LEU A 13 10.51 14.01 63.29
CA LEU A 13 10.51 13.00 64.36
C LEU A 13 9.09 12.58 64.82
N ILE A 14 8.65 11.43 64.28
CA ILE A 14 7.92 10.31 64.92
C ILE A 14 6.54 10.62 65.54
N LEU A 15 5.50 9.97 65.02
CA LEU A 15 4.62 9.14 65.87
C LEU A 15 3.89 8.06 65.05
N ALA A 16 4.19 6.81 65.39
CA ALA A 16 3.38 5.64 65.10
C ALA A 16 2.04 5.74 65.84
N LEU A 17 0.93 5.42 65.17
CA LEU A 17 -0.33 5.08 65.84
C LEU A 17 -0.97 3.86 65.16
N LEU A 18 -0.72 2.70 65.75
CA LEU A 18 -1.56 1.51 65.75
C LEU A 18 -2.93 1.81 66.38
N LEU A 19 -4.04 1.41 65.76
CA LEU A 19 -5.23 0.75 66.38
C LEU A 19 -6.39 0.53 65.34
N PRO A 20 -7.43 -0.29 65.58
CA PRO A 20 -7.45 -1.75 65.40
C PRO A 20 -8.64 -2.28 64.56
N LEU A 21 -8.52 -3.54 64.12
CA LEU A 21 -9.50 -4.63 64.23
C LEU A 21 -11.00 -4.29 64.25
N THR A 22 -11.69 -4.54 63.12
CA THR A 22 -13.09 -5.00 63.14
C THR A 22 -13.21 -6.35 62.46
N LEU A 23 -13.25 -7.37 63.31
CA LEU A 23 -13.76 -8.71 63.02
C LEU A 23 -15.26 -8.59 62.73
N ALA A 24 -15.69 -8.94 61.53
CA ALA A 24 -17.05 -9.42 61.28
C ALA A 24 -16.92 -10.81 60.67
N ALA A 25 -17.04 -11.82 61.54
CA ALA A 25 -17.24 -13.20 61.14
C ALA A 25 -18.69 -13.35 60.68
N LEU A 26 -18.88 -13.64 59.38
CA LEU A 26 -20.05 -14.37 58.89
C LEU A 26 -19.53 -15.66 58.27
N ALA A 27 -19.43 -16.67 59.12
CA ALA A 27 -19.44 -18.05 58.68
C ALA A 27 -20.87 -18.36 58.20
N GLY A 28 -21.02 -18.50 56.88
CA GLY A 28 -22.22 -18.97 56.21
C GLY A 28 -21.80 -19.92 55.09
N CYS A 29 -21.58 -21.18 55.47
CA CYS A 29 -21.50 -22.30 54.55
C CYS A 29 -22.94 -22.61 54.09
N GLY A 30 -23.23 -22.34 52.82
CA GLY A 30 -24.45 -22.74 52.14
C GLY A 30 -24.16 -22.64 50.65
N GLY A 31 -23.87 -23.79 50.03
CA GLY A 31 -23.47 -23.85 48.63
C GLY A 31 -24.63 -23.51 47.71
N ASP A 32 -24.39 -22.55 46.84
CA ASP A 32 -24.94 -22.44 45.50
C ASP A 32 -23.85 -21.71 44.71
N GLU A 33 -23.33 -22.41 43.70
CA GLU A 33 -22.44 -21.91 42.65
C GLU A 33 -22.93 -20.57 42.11
N SER A 34 -22.44 -19.49 42.71
CA SER A 34 -22.68 -18.13 42.22
C SER A 34 -21.59 -17.87 41.21
N SER A 35 -21.94 -18.16 39.96
CA SER A 35 -21.29 -17.62 38.77
C SER A 35 -20.81 -16.21 39.09
N GLU A 36 -19.50 -16.01 39.00
CA GLU A 36 -18.93 -14.68 38.91
C GLU A 36 -19.70 -13.99 37.78
N GLU A 37 -20.50 -13.00 38.17
CA GLU A 37 -21.30 -12.20 37.26
C GLU A 37 -20.27 -11.38 36.49
N SER A 38 -19.76 -11.96 35.40
CA SER A 38 -18.95 -11.28 34.41
C SER A 38 -19.65 -9.96 34.11
N ALA A 39 -18.89 -8.86 34.11
CA ALA A 39 -19.36 -7.64 33.46
C ALA A 39 -19.96 -8.04 32.10
N PRO A 40 -21.08 -7.43 31.67
CA PRO A 40 -21.65 -7.75 30.36
C PRO A 40 -20.50 -7.64 29.36
N ALA A 41 -20.15 -8.76 28.72
CA ALA A 41 -19.13 -8.78 27.71
C ALA A 41 -19.54 -7.72 26.68
N GLU A 42 -18.65 -6.76 26.44
CA GLU A 42 -18.87 -5.79 25.37
C GLU A 42 -19.10 -6.56 24.08
N ASP A 43 -20.14 -6.18 23.34
CA ASP A 43 -20.52 -6.85 22.10
C ASP A 43 -19.38 -6.68 21.09
N PRO A 44 -18.66 -7.75 20.70
CA PRO A 44 -17.50 -7.63 19.82
C PRO A 44 -17.85 -6.97 18.48
N GLN A 45 -19.05 -7.22 17.97
CA GLN A 45 -19.51 -6.59 16.73
C GLN A 45 -19.63 -5.08 16.88
N ALA A 46 -20.16 -4.61 18.01
CA ALA A 46 -20.29 -3.17 18.26
C ALA A 46 -18.93 -2.46 18.34
N ILE A 47 -17.90 -3.14 18.88
CA ILE A 47 -16.53 -2.63 18.92
C ILE A 47 -15.96 -2.51 17.49
N VAL A 48 -16.13 -3.54 16.66
CA VAL A 48 -15.70 -3.51 15.25
C VAL A 48 -16.44 -2.40 14.50
N ASP A 49 -17.76 -2.36 14.56
CA ASP A 49 -18.57 -1.34 13.88
C ASP A 49 -18.16 0.08 14.29
N GLN A 50 -17.87 0.29 15.58
CA GLN A 50 -17.37 1.57 16.09
C GLN A 50 -15.99 1.91 15.52
N ALA A 51 -15.05 0.95 15.51
CA ALA A 51 -13.69 1.16 15.03
C ALA A 51 -13.61 1.62 13.57
N PHE A 52 -14.54 1.14 12.73
CA PHE A 52 -14.64 1.55 11.32
C PHE A 52 -15.49 2.81 11.10
N ALA A 53 -16.37 3.16 12.03
CA ALA A 53 -17.17 4.38 11.97
C ALA A 53 -16.42 5.62 12.50
N GLU A 54 -15.47 5.43 13.42
CA GLU A 54 -14.74 6.54 14.04
C GLU A 54 -13.57 7.01 13.14
N PRO A 55 -13.55 8.29 12.71
CA PRO A 55 -12.54 8.79 11.80
C PRO A 55 -11.18 8.98 12.48
N ILE A 56 -10.11 8.63 11.77
CA ILE A 56 -8.74 8.94 12.18
C ILE A 56 -8.39 10.34 11.69
N GLU A 57 -8.38 11.33 12.58
CA GLU A 57 -8.04 12.72 12.24
C GLU A 57 -6.57 12.92 11.90
N SER A 58 -5.68 12.20 12.58
CA SER A 58 -4.24 12.20 12.34
C SER A 58 -3.60 10.96 12.96
N ALA A 59 -2.52 10.45 12.38
CA ALA A 59 -1.75 9.33 12.88
C ALA A 59 -0.42 9.18 12.12
N ASP A 60 0.53 8.48 12.73
CA ASP A 60 1.60 7.78 12.03
C ASP A 60 1.08 6.42 11.53
N VAL A 61 1.06 6.24 10.22
CA VAL A 61 0.56 5.01 9.58
C VAL A 61 1.74 4.10 9.26
N SER A 62 1.60 2.81 9.52
CA SER A 62 2.49 1.76 9.01
C SER A 62 1.66 0.62 8.41
N LEU A 63 1.97 0.24 7.17
CA LEU A 63 1.32 -0.83 6.44
C LEU A 63 2.39 -1.74 5.84
N ASP A 64 2.32 -3.02 6.16
CA ASP A 64 3.11 -4.09 5.58
C ASP A 64 2.18 -5.08 4.89
N LEU A 65 2.35 -5.25 3.58
CA LEU A 65 1.69 -6.28 2.78
C LEU A 65 2.76 -7.19 2.19
N ASP A 66 2.65 -8.47 2.48
CA ASP A 66 3.50 -9.53 1.96
C ASP A 66 2.63 -10.52 1.19
N VAL A 67 3.01 -10.82 -0.05
CA VAL A 67 2.30 -11.72 -0.95
C VAL A 67 3.31 -12.69 -1.55
N GLU A 68 3.14 -13.97 -1.30
CA GLU A 68 3.94 -15.04 -1.89
C GLU A 68 3.02 -15.93 -2.71
N LEU A 69 3.33 -16.11 -3.99
CA LEU A 69 2.52 -16.91 -4.90
C LEU A 69 3.41 -17.97 -5.54
N GLU A 70 2.96 -19.22 -5.50
CA GLU A 70 3.64 -20.34 -6.14
C GLU A 70 2.84 -20.81 -7.37
N GLY A 71 3.55 -21.23 -8.41
CA GLY A 71 2.96 -21.84 -9.61
C GLY A 71 2.57 -20.87 -10.73
N ALA A 72 2.48 -19.56 -10.45
CA ALA A 72 2.29 -18.55 -11.49
C ALA A 72 3.61 -18.19 -12.21
N GLU A 73 3.64 -18.31 -13.54
CA GLU A 73 4.79 -17.89 -14.35
C GLU A 73 5.03 -16.38 -14.16
N GLY A 74 6.21 -16.01 -13.67
CA GLY A 74 6.59 -14.60 -13.42
C GLY A 74 6.41 -14.09 -11.99
N PHE A 75 5.87 -14.91 -11.07
CA PHE A 75 5.60 -14.54 -9.67
C PHE A 75 6.37 -15.38 -8.65
N SER A 76 7.51 -15.95 -9.03
CA SER A 76 8.29 -16.87 -8.18
C SER A 76 8.97 -16.23 -6.97
N ASP A 77 9.01 -14.89 -6.92
CA ASP A 77 9.61 -14.13 -5.82
C ASP A 77 8.51 -13.43 -5.02
N PRO A 78 8.67 -13.32 -3.69
CA PRO A 78 7.70 -12.64 -2.83
C PRO A 78 7.56 -11.18 -3.24
N PHE A 79 6.32 -10.72 -3.26
CA PHE A 79 5.95 -9.33 -3.44
C PHE A 79 5.71 -8.71 -2.07
N ARG A 80 6.44 -7.63 -1.75
CA ARG A 80 6.30 -6.90 -0.50
C ARG A 80 6.05 -5.43 -0.77
N VAL A 81 5.03 -4.88 -0.11
CA VAL A 81 4.71 -3.46 -0.06
C VAL A 81 4.83 -3.01 1.37
N GLN A 82 5.65 -1.99 1.59
CA GLN A 82 5.75 -1.30 2.87
C GLN A 82 5.36 0.16 2.64
N LEU A 83 4.41 0.66 3.40
CA LEU A 83 4.04 2.08 3.43
C LEU A 83 4.16 2.57 4.86
N SER A 84 4.84 3.70 5.06
CA SER A 84 4.95 4.31 6.40
C SER A 84 4.99 5.83 6.32
N GLY A 85 4.41 6.50 7.31
CA GLY A 85 4.56 7.94 7.48
C GLY A 85 3.34 8.62 8.12
N PRO A 86 3.46 9.93 8.40
CA PRO A 86 2.41 10.69 9.04
C PRO A 86 1.27 11.00 8.07
N CYS A 87 0.09 11.14 8.62
CA CYS A 87 -1.05 11.69 7.93
C CYS A 87 -1.95 12.52 8.84
N GLN A 88 -2.61 13.51 8.24
CA GLN A 88 -3.59 14.37 8.86
C GLN A 88 -4.75 14.65 7.91
N SER A 89 -5.97 14.41 8.37
CA SER A 89 -7.20 14.80 7.69
C SER A 89 -7.32 16.33 7.63
N ASN A 90 -7.74 16.85 6.47
CA ASN A 90 -8.06 18.26 6.30
C ASN A 90 -9.59 18.52 6.32
N GLY A 91 -10.38 17.51 6.74
CA GLY A 91 -11.83 17.54 6.72
C GLY A 91 -12.43 17.13 5.36
N ALA A 92 -13.76 17.20 5.24
CA ALA A 92 -14.51 16.66 4.09
C ALA A 92 -14.41 17.47 2.78
N GLU A 93 -13.72 18.62 2.79
CA GLU A 93 -13.66 19.54 1.66
C GLU A 93 -12.27 19.56 0.98
N LYS A 94 -11.30 18.87 1.57
CA LYS A 94 -9.91 18.96 1.14
C LYS A 94 -9.21 17.63 1.37
N PHE A 95 -8.43 17.21 0.38
CA PHE A 95 -7.66 15.98 0.45
C PHE A 95 -6.73 15.97 1.67
N ALA A 96 -6.55 14.81 2.30
CA ALA A 96 -5.68 14.67 3.46
C ALA A 96 -4.23 15.10 3.16
N SER A 97 -3.56 15.63 4.18
CA SER A 97 -2.13 15.85 4.18
C SER A 97 -1.45 14.55 4.61
N PHE A 98 -0.37 14.16 3.94
CA PHE A 98 0.42 12.99 4.35
C PHE A 98 1.85 13.06 3.81
N GLY A 99 2.76 12.30 4.41
CA GLY A 99 4.13 12.16 3.96
C GLY A 99 4.57 10.70 3.98
N TYR A 100 4.13 9.91 3.01
CA TYR A 100 4.36 8.47 2.99
C TYR A 100 5.64 8.09 2.27
N GLN A 101 6.37 7.15 2.84
CA GLN A 101 7.41 6.39 2.18
C GLN A 101 6.88 5.02 1.79
N LEU A 102 6.92 4.72 0.49
CA LEU A 102 6.52 3.46 -0.11
C LEU A 102 7.76 2.69 -0.56
N ALA A 103 7.95 1.47 -0.05
CA ALA A 103 8.96 0.54 -0.51
C ALA A 103 8.29 -0.67 -1.15
N LEU A 104 8.75 -1.01 -2.37
CA LEU A 104 8.22 -2.11 -3.17
C LEU A 104 9.34 -3.10 -3.47
N GLN A 105 9.05 -4.38 -3.25
CA GLN A 105 9.92 -5.49 -3.62
C GLN A 105 9.08 -6.52 -4.39
N GLY A 106 9.62 -7.03 -5.49
CA GLY A 106 8.94 -8.06 -6.29
C GLY A 106 9.79 -8.53 -7.46
N GLY A 107 9.59 -9.78 -7.90
CA GLY A 107 10.29 -10.35 -9.06
C GLY A 107 11.82 -10.35 -8.93
N GLY A 108 12.33 -10.50 -7.71
CA GLY A 108 13.77 -10.53 -7.41
C GLY A 108 14.45 -9.15 -7.43
N ALA A 109 13.70 -8.06 -7.67
CA ALA A 109 14.19 -6.69 -7.66
C ALA A 109 13.64 -5.90 -6.47
N THR A 110 14.46 -5.02 -5.91
CA THR A 110 14.05 -4.02 -4.92
C THR A 110 13.96 -2.67 -5.63
N VAL A 111 12.76 -2.07 -5.63
CA VAL A 111 12.57 -0.72 -6.16
C VAL A 111 13.05 0.27 -5.10
N PRO A 112 13.84 1.30 -5.46
CA PRO A 112 14.18 2.37 -4.53
C PRO A 112 12.92 2.96 -3.89
N PRO A 113 12.92 3.23 -2.56
CA PRO A 113 11.76 3.80 -1.90
C PRO A 113 11.28 5.09 -2.59
N LEU A 114 9.97 5.17 -2.76
CA LEU A 114 9.28 6.34 -3.27
C LEU A 114 8.77 7.13 -2.07
N THR A 115 8.85 8.45 -2.11
CA THR A 115 8.16 9.29 -1.11
C THR A 115 7.03 10.01 -1.80
N VAL A 116 5.83 9.93 -1.25
CA VAL A 116 4.65 10.65 -1.76
C VAL A 116 4.18 11.58 -0.64
N THR A 117 4.12 12.87 -0.94
CA THR A 117 3.73 13.88 0.03
C THR A 117 2.54 14.66 -0.50
N SER A 118 1.44 14.66 0.24
CA SER A 118 0.32 15.57 0.04
C SER A 118 0.34 16.64 1.12
N THR A 119 0.14 17.89 0.72
CA THR A 119 -0.12 19.01 1.65
C THR A 119 -1.60 19.38 1.72
N GLY A 120 -2.45 18.61 1.03
CA GLY A 120 -3.85 18.93 0.76
C GLY A 120 -4.06 20.00 -0.32
N ASP A 121 -3.05 20.79 -0.66
CA ASP A 121 -3.11 21.78 -1.76
C ASP A 121 -2.35 21.33 -3.01
N ASN A 122 -1.37 20.44 -2.85
CA ASN A 122 -0.55 19.90 -3.92
C ASN A 122 0.00 18.52 -3.52
N LEU A 123 0.43 17.76 -4.53
CA LEU A 123 1.00 16.43 -4.42
C LEU A 123 2.44 16.43 -4.94
N TYR A 124 3.31 15.79 -4.20
CA TYR A 124 4.72 15.65 -4.50
C TYR A 124 5.11 14.17 -4.53
N VAL A 125 5.99 13.80 -5.44
CA VAL A 125 6.61 12.47 -5.49
C VAL A 125 8.12 12.63 -5.54
N ALA A 126 8.82 11.98 -4.62
CA ALA A 126 10.27 11.91 -4.62
C ALA A 126 10.75 10.55 -5.13
N VAL A 127 11.61 10.59 -6.14
CA VAL A 127 12.24 9.41 -6.75
C VAL A 127 13.75 9.57 -6.63
N VAL A 128 14.41 8.65 -5.93
CA VAL A 128 15.87 8.67 -5.70
C VAL A 128 16.33 10.04 -5.15
N GLY A 129 15.57 10.58 -4.20
CA GLY A 129 15.87 11.85 -3.53
C GLY A 129 15.60 13.12 -4.34
N THR A 130 15.06 13.04 -5.56
CA THR A 130 14.53 14.23 -6.25
C THR A 130 13.01 14.28 -6.13
N SER A 131 12.51 15.37 -5.57
CA SER A 131 11.07 15.69 -5.50
C SER A 131 10.54 16.30 -6.78
N TYR A 132 9.34 15.87 -7.17
CA TYR A 132 8.58 16.39 -8.28
C TYR A 132 7.17 16.76 -7.82
N GLU A 133 6.64 17.91 -8.27
CA GLU A 133 5.30 18.39 -7.95
C GLU A 133 4.33 18.19 -9.12
N PHE A 134 3.08 17.83 -8.82
CA PHE A 134 2.03 17.68 -9.82
C PHE A 134 1.46 19.04 -10.27
N GLY A 135 1.51 20.04 -9.38
CA GLY A 135 1.11 21.41 -9.64
C GLY A 135 -0.26 21.74 -9.04
N ASP A 136 -0.36 22.93 -8.44
CA ASP A 136 -1.51 23.38 -7.66
C ASP A 136 -2.83 23.37 -8.47
N ASP A 137 -2.78 23.72 -9.76
CA ASP A 137 -3.97 23.76 -10.61
C ASP A 137 -4.60 22.37 -10.79
N VAL A 138 -3.79 21.33 -10.97
CA VAL A 138 -4.25 19.94 -11.12
C VAL A 138 -4.89 19.46 -9.82
N PHE A 139 -4.30 19.84 -8.68
CA PHE A 139 -4.77 19.40 -7.38
C PHE A 139 -6.01 20.18 -6.91
N ALA A 140 -6.13 21.46 -7.26
CA ALA A 140 -7.34 22.23 -7.05
C ALA A 140 -8.53 21.62 -7.80
N ASP A 141 -8.31 21.10 -9.01
CA ASP A 141 -9.34 20.38 -9.77
C ASP A 141 -9.73 19.05 -9.11
N LEU A 142 -8.79 18.35 -8.47
CA LEU A 142 -9.06 17.13 -7.70
C LEU A 142 -9.88 17.45 -6.44
N ASN A 143 -9.48 18.46 -5.66
CA ASN A 143 -10.23 18.90 -4.48
C ASN A 143 -11.69 19.24 -4.82
N ARG A 144 -11.93 19.94 -5.95
CA ARG A 144 -13.30 20.23 -6.42
C ARG A 144 -14.11 19.00 -6.81
N GLN A 145 -13.46 17.87 -7.11
CA GLN A 145 -14.15 16.62 -7.44
C GLN A 145 -14.56 15.85 -6.19
N ILE A 146 -13.81 15.99 -5.09
CA ILE A 146 -14.11 15.33 -3.81
C ILE A 146 -14.92 16.22 -2.86
N GLU A 147 -15.12 17.50 -3.18
CA GLU A 147 -15.99 18.41 -2.41
C GLU A 147 -17.40 17.79 -2.25
N GLY A 148 -17.72 17.36 -1.02
CA GLY A 148 -19.00 16.73 -0.68
C GLY A 148 -18.96 15.20 -0.59
N ASP A 149 -17.80 14.59 -0.84
CA ASP A 149 -17.49 13.19 -0.61
C ASP A 149 -16.56 13.08 0.60
N ALA A 150 -17.17 13.00 1.78
CA ALA A 150 -16.44 13.00 3.04
C ALA A 150 -15.53 11.78 3.19
N GLU A 151 -15.85 10.66 2.56
CA GLU A 151 -15.04 9.44 2.59
C GLU A 151 -13.82 9.57 1.66
N ALA A 152 -14.00 10.15 0.47
CA ALA A 152 -12.88 10.43 -0.43
C ALA A 152 -11.91 11.49 0.14
N ALA A 153 -12.41 12.43 0.94
CA ALA A 153 -11.62 13.48 1.56
C ALA A 153 -10.99 13.07 2.91
N ALA A 154 -11.64 12.19 3.67
CA ALA A 154 -11.21 11.76 4.98
C ALA A 154 -10.81 10.29 4.99
N ALA A 155 -9.50 10.00 4.91
CA ALA A 155 -8.88 9.12 5.90
C ALA A 155 -7.39 8.98 5.64
N CYS A 156 -6.65 9.01 6.74
CA CYS A 156 -5.28 8.54 6.78
C CYS A 156 -5.14 7.04 6.49
N GLY A 157 -6.22 6.28 6.61
CA GLY A 157 -6.26 4.84 6.34
C GLY A 157 -6.59 4.42 4.90
N THR A 158 -7.18 5.28 4.05
CA THR A 158 -7.72 4.85 2.74
C THR A 158 -6.90 5.27 1.52
N LEU A 159 -5.78 6.00 1.72
CA LEU A 159 -4.93 6.52 0.64
C LEU A 159 -5.70 7.33 -0.44
N GLY A 160 -6.92 7.79 -0.13
CA GLY A 160 -7.79 8.47 -1.10
C GLY A 160 -8.29 7.57 -2.24
N PHE A 161 -8.21 6.24 -2.10
CA PHE A 161 -8.90 5.32 -2.99
C PHE A 161 -10.34 5.17 -2.53
N ASP A 162 -11.24 5.23 -3.50
CA ASP A 162 -12.68 5.08 -3.35
C ASP A 162 -13.02 3.87 -2.45
N THR A 163 -13.76 4.11 -1.36
CA THR A 163 -14.20 3.11 -0.38
C THR A 163 -15.32 2.21 -0.90
N SER A 164 -15.62 2.23 -2.21
CA SER A 164 -16.46 1.22 -2.89
C SER A 164 -15.94 -0.22 -2.82
N GLY A 165 -14.83 -0.45 -2.10
CA GLY A 165 -14.48 -1.75 -1.58
C GLY A 165 -15.60 -2.36 -0.72
N PRO A 166 -15.48 -3.66 -0.41
CA PRO A 166 -16.46 -4.34 0.41
C PRO A 166 -16.51 -3.73 1.81
N ASP A 167 -17.72 -3.69 2.39
CA ASP A 167 -17.96 -3.19 3.75
C ASP A 167 -17.22 -4.09 4.76
N LEU A 168 -16.01 -3.67 5.16
CA LEU A 168 -15.06 -4.50 5.91
C LEU A 168 -15.65 -5.07 7.22
N PRO A 169 -16.36 -4.30 8.07
CA PRO A 169 -17.05 -4.84 9.24
C PRO A 169 -17.99 -6.02 8.92
N SER A 170 -18.66 -5.97 7.77
CA SER A 170 -19.61 -7.01 7.34
C SER A 170 -18.93 -8.29 6.86
N LEU A 171 -17.62 -8.24 6.56
CA LEU A 171 -16.81 -9.39 6.20
C LEU A 171 -16.21 -10.09 7.42
N MET A 172 -16.25 -9.48 8.59
CA MET A 172 -15.66 -10.03 9.81
C MET A 172 -16.67 -10.90 10.55
N GLU A 173 -16.31 -12.16 10.81
CA GLU A 173 -17.15 -13.15 11.47
C GLU A 173 -16.43 -13.74 12.70
N ASP A 174 -17.16 -14.54 13.49
CA ASP A 174 -16.64 -15.23 14.69
C ASP A 174 -15.88 -14.33 15.67
N LEU A 175 -16.38 -13.11 15.86
CA LEU A 175 -15.74 -12.07 16.67
C LEU A 175 -15.68 -12.43 18.16
N GLU A 176 -14.50 -12.30 18.75
CA GLU A 176 -14.25 -12.51 20.17
C GLU A 176 -13.29 -11.45 20.72
N VAL A 177 -13.63 -10.87 21.88
CA VAL A 177 -12.70 -10.03 22.66
C VAL A 177 -11.81 -10.95 23.48
N VAL A 178 -10.50 -10.95 23.20
CA VAL A 178 -9.54 -11.87 23.85
C VAL A 178 -8.67 -11.21 24.91
N GLY A 179 -8.69 -9.88 25.01
CA GLY A 179 -8.02 -9.16 26.08
C GLY A 179 -7.72 -7.71 25.73
N GLU A 180 -6.73 -7.17 26.43
CA GLU A 180 -6.18 -5.84 26.20
C GLU A 180 -4.70 -5.95 25.81
N GLU A 181 -4.27 -5.19 24.81
CA GLU A 181 -2.87 -5.13 24.35
C GLU A 181 -2.42 -3.66 24.18
N THR A 182 -1.11 -3.42 24.14
CA THR A 182 -0.58 -2.08 23.85
C THR A 182 -0.11 -2.01 22.41
N VAL A 183 -0.74 -1.17 21.60
CA VAL A 183 -0.41 -0.94 20.17
C VAL A 183 -0.20 0.56 19.95
N GLY A 184 0.85 0.94 19.21
CA GLY A 184 1.16 2.36 18.99
C GLY A 184 1.43 3.18 20.27
N GLY A 185 1.70 2.52 21.40
CA GLY A 185 1.88 3.17 22.71
C GLY A 185 0.60 3.41 23.53
N GLU A 186 -0.56 2.99 23.04
CA GLU A 186 -1.86 3.12 23.72
C GLU A 186 -2.46 1.76 24.07
N GLN A 187 -3.26 1.73 25.14
CA GLN A 187 -4.00 0.52 25.53
C GLN A 187 -5.16 0.32 24.55
N THR A 188 -5.29 -0.89 24.03
CA THR A 188 -6.33 -1.28 23.09
C THR A 188 -7.07 -2.52 23.57
N THR A 189 -8.34 -2.62 23.20
CA THR A 189 -9.12 -3.84 23.23
C THR A 189 -8.73 -4.69 22.02
N HIS A 190 -8.34 -5.94 22.28
CA HIS A 190 -7.95 -6.91 21.26
C HIS A 190 -9.15 -7.78 20.89
N VAL A 191 -9.61 -7.63 19.64
CA VAL A 191 -10.67 -8.42 19.03
C VAL A 191 -10.04 -9.34 17.97
N THR A 192 -10.42 -10.61 17.98
CA THR A 192 -10.05 -11.59 16.95
C THR A 192 -11.31 -12.05 16.24
N GLY A 193 -11.16 -12.51 15.01
CA GLY A 193 -12.23 -13.15 14.25
C GLY A 193 -11.70 -13.82 12.99
N THR A 194 -12.60 -14.10 12.06
CA THR A 194 -12.30 -14.64 10.74
C THR A 194 -12.84 -13.71 9.66
N ILE A 195 -12.22 -13.71 8.48
CA ILE A 195 -12.70 -12.93 7.32
C ILE A 195 -13.48 -13.86 6.40
N ALA A 196 -14.74 -13.57 6.15
CA ALA A 196 -15.62 -14.33 5.28
C ALA A 196 -15.20 -14.19 3.81
N ILE A 197 -14.36 -15.11 3.31
CA ILE A 197 -13.84 -15.07 1.94
C ILE A 197 -14.97 -15.19 0.91
N GLU A 198 -16.01 -15.97 1.23
CA GLU A 198 -17.19 -16.14 0.39
C GLU A 198 -17.85 -14.80 0.02
N ARG A 199 -17.91 -13.87 0.98
CA ARG A 199 -18.48 -12.53 0.78
C ARG A 199 -17.56 -11.65 -0.06
N ILE A 200 -16.25 -11.71 0.16
CA ILE A 200 -15.27 -10.99 -0.67
C ILE A 200 -15.40 -11.40 -2.14
N VAL A 201 -15.49 -12.70 -2.42
CA VAL A 201 -15.60 -13.18 -3.80
C VAL A 201 -16.94 -12.79 -4.43
N ALA A 202 -18.03 -12.80 -3.65
CA ALA A 202 -19.34 -12.33 -4.10
C ALA A 202 -19.33 -10.83 -4.45
N ASP A 203 -18.71 -10.00 -3.61
CA ASP A 203 -18.59 -8.55 -3.84
C ASP A 203 -17.71 -8.24 -5.06
N LEU A 204 -16.57 -8.94 -5.22
CA LEU A 204 -15.71 -8.82 -6.41
C LEU A 204 -16.45 -9.16 -7.71
N ASN A 205 -17.31 -10.20 -7.70
CA ASN A 205 -18.13 -10.53 -8.85
C ASN A 205 -19.15 -9.42 -9.17
N SER A 206 -19.73 -8.79 -8.13
CA SER A 206 -20.61 -7.63 -8.29
C SER A 206 -19.89 -6.45 -8.95
N VAL A 207 -18.66 -6.15 -8.50
CA VAL A 207 -17.83 -5.09 -9.08
C VAL A 207 -17.44 -5.41 -10.54
N ALA A 208 -17.07 -6.66 -10.83
CA ALA A 208 -16.75 -7.09 -12.21
C ALA A 208 -17.97 -6.93 -13.14
N GLN A 209 -19.17 -7.31 -12.67
CA GLN A 209 -20.43 -7.10 -13.39
C GLN A 209 -20.71 -5.62 -13.64
N GLN A 210 -20.42 -4.76 -12.67
CA GLN A 210 -20.58 -3.31 -12.82
C GLN A 210 -19.56 -2.72 -13.79
N ALA A 211 -18.30 -3.17 -13.74
CA ALA A 211 -17.25 -2.78 -14.67
C ALA A 211 -17.58 -3.19 -16.13
N ASN A 212 -18.12 -4.40 -16.33
CA ASN A 212 -18.60 -4.89 -17.63
C ASN A 212 -19.78 -4.08 -18.19
N GLN A 213 -20.55 -3.40 -17.32
CA GLN A 213 -21.63 -2.50 -17.75
C GLN A 213 -21.12 -1.10 -18.13
N LEU A 214 -19.98 -0.68 -17.57
CA LEU A 214 -19.39 0.65 -17.79
C LEU A 214 -18.34 0.66 -18.90
N SER A 215 -17.72 -0.48 -19.22
CA SER A 215 -16.66 -0.61 -20.22
C SER A 215 -17.01 -1.70 -21.25
N GLU A 216 -16.67 -1.54 -22.53
CA GLU A 216 -16.77 -2.59 -23.57
C GLU A 216 -15.74 -3.73 -23.38
N GLY A 217 -15.18 -3.90 -22.18
CA GLY A 217 -14.24 -4.95 -21.82
C GLY A 217 -14.95 -6.12 -21.14
N THR A 218 -14.45 -7.33 -21.36
CA THR A 218 -14.86 -8.54 -20.62
C THR A 218 -13.92 -8.71 -19.43
N ALA A 219 -14.23 -8.06 -18.31
CA ALA A 219 -13.67 -8.50 -17.03
C ALA A 219 -14.09 -9.96 -16.83
N PRO A 220 -13.14 -10.87 -16.54
CA PRO A 220 -13.47 -12.27 -16.31
C PRO A 220 -14.40 -12.38 -15.10
N GLU A 221 -15.61 -12.88 -15.33
CA GLU A 221 -16.56 -13.25 -14.28
C GLU A 221 -16.24 -14.68 -13.85
N LEU A 222 -16.23 -14.94 -12.54
CA LEU A 222 -16.19 -16.29 -12.01
C LEU A 222 -17.61 -16.87 -12.07
N ASP A 223 -17.77 -18.03 -12.69
CA ASP A 223 -19.07 -18.72 -12.66
C ASP A 223 -19.33 -19.38 -11.30
N ASP A 224 -20.59 -19.65 -10.97
CA ASP A 224 -20.99 -20.17 -9.65
C ASP A 224 -20.21 -21.44 -9.25
N GLN A 225 -19.84 -22.30 -10.21
CA GLN A 225 -19.08 -23.53 -9.91
C GLN A 225 -17.59 -23.26 -9.68
N GLU A 226 -17.01 -22.26 -10.33
CA GLU A 226 -15.64 -21.80 -10.05
C GLU A 226 -15.57 -21.13 -8.68
N LEU A 227 -16.62 -20.37 -8.33
CA LEU A 227 -16.76 -19.71 -7.03
C LEU A 227 -16.89 -20.74 -5.90
N GLU A 228 -17.77 -21.73 -6.04
CA GLU A 228 -17.93 -22.82 -5.07
C GLU A 228 -16.62 -23.62 -4.89
N GLN A 229 -15.88 -23.89 -5.97
CA GLN A 229 -14.59 -24.60 -5.88
C GLN A 229 -13.50 -23.77 -5.18
N LEU A 230 -13.52 -22.46 -5.38
CA LEU A 230 -12.60 -21.53 -4.73
C LEU A 230 -12.90 -21.45 -3.22
N THR A 231 -14.18 -21.28 -2.85
CA THR A 231 -14.61 -21.20 -1.45
C THR A 231 -14.43 -22.52 -0.70
N ASP A 232 -14.68 -23.67 -1.34
CA ASP A 232 -14.44 -24.99 -0.72
C ASP A 232 -12.95 -25.27 -0.46
N SER A 233 -12.05 -24.53 -1.12
CA SER A 233 -10.59 -24.77 -1.06
C SER A 233 -9.85 -23.77 -0.17
N VAL A 234 -10.56 -22.79 0.39
CA VAL A 234 -9.99 -21.64 1.10
C VAL A 234 -10.67 -21.51 2.45
N ASP A 235 -9.93 -21.73 3.53
CA ASP A 235 -10.40 -21.45 4.88
C ASP A 235 -10.47 -19.94 5.12
N ASP A 236 -11.44 -19.49 5.92
CA ASP A 236 -11.55 -18.09 6.33
C ASP A 236 -10.32 -17.69 7.18
N PRO A 237 -9.53 -16.69 6.76
CA PRO A 237 -8.32 -16.34 7.48
C PRO A 237 -8.64 -15.67 8.81
N PRO A 238 -7.86 -15.97 9.85
CA PRO A 238 -7.95 -15.24 11.10
C PRO A 238 -7.48 -13.80 10.92
N PHE A 239 -8.00 -12.91 11.76
CA PHE A 239 -7.50 -11.56 11.91
C PHE A 239 -7.46 -11.13 13.38
N ASP A 240 -6.61 -10.15 13.66
CA ASP A 240 -6.52 -9.43 14.91
C ASP A 240 -6.81 -7.94 14.66
N LEU A 241 -7.68 -7.37 15.48
CA LEU A 241 -8.08 -5.97 15.46
C LEU A 241 -7.82 -5.36 16.83
N PHE A 242 -7.20 -4.18 16.84
CA PHE A 242 -6.84 -3.46 18.05
C PHE A 242 -7.54 -2.11 18.07
N VAL A 243 -8.43 -1.90 19.02
CA VAL A 243 -9.28 -0.71 19.11
C VAL A 243 -8.98 0.06 20.39
N GLY A 244 -8.73 1.36 20.31
CA GLY A 244 -8.44 2.19 21.48
C GLY A 244 -9.67 2.40 22.37
N GLU A 245 -9.46 2.89 23.60
CA GLU A 245 -10.56 3.26 24.52
C GLU A 245 -11.48 4.35 23.95
N ASP A 246 -10.97 5.13 22.99
CA ASP A 246 -11.70 6.15 22.23
C ASP A 246 -12.55 5.56 21.09
N GLY A 247 -12.48 4.25 20.87
CA GLY A 247 -13.17 3.57 19.78
C GLY A 247 -12.47 3.69 18.43
N VAL A 248 -11.24 4.21 18.37
CA VAL A 248 -10.50 4.38 17.12
C VAL A 248 -9.67 3.13 16.81
N LEU A 249 -9.61 2.74 15.54
CA LEU A 249 -8.76 1.64 15.06
C LEU A 249 -7.27 1.97 15.23
N ARG A 250 -6.53 1.12 15.95
CA ARG A 250 -5.09 1.27 16.22
C ARG A 250 -4.23 0.25 15.49
N GLY A 251 -4.80 -0.91 15.17
CA GLY A 251 -4.09 -1.91 14.38
C GLY A 251 -5.00 -2.97 13.81
N PHE A 252 -4.56 -3.56 12.70
CA PHE A 252 -5.20 -4.67 12.03
C PHE A 252 -4.12 -5.62 11.50
N ASN A 253 -4.24 -6.91 11.78
CA ASN A 253 -3.34 -7.92 11.27
C ASN A 253 -4.15 -9.09 10.73
N SER A 254 -3.77 -9.61 9.57
CA SER A 254 -4.34 -10.85 9.06
C SER A 254 -3.29 -11.59 8.25
N SER A 255 -3.31 -12.91 8.35
CA SER A 255 -2.47 -13.77 7.54
C SER A 255 -3.31 -14.91 6.98
N PHE A 256 -3.21 -15.10 5.68
CA PHE A 256 -3.95 -16.09 4.92
C PHE A 256 -2.96 -16.95 4.13
N SER A 257 -3.25 -18.23 4.00
CA SER A 257 -2.51 -19.12 3.11
C SER A 257 -3.45 -20.11 2.44
N PHE A 258 -3.23 -20.37 1.15
CA PHE A 258 -4.00 -21.36 0.40
C PHE A 258 -3.10 -22.43 -0.22
N GLY A 259 -3.65 -23.63 -0.36
CA GLY A 259 -2.96 -24.80 -0.89
C GLY A 259 -3.31 -25.13 -2.35
N PRO A 260 -2.70 -26.18 -2.91
CA PRO A 260 -2.80 -26.58 -4.33
C PRO A 260 -4.17 -27.06 -4.80
N SER A 261 -5.14 -27.22 -3.90
CA SER A 261 -6.54 -27.46 -4.26
C SER A 261 -7.25 -26.21 -4.75
N ALA A 262 -6.82 -24.99 -4.36
CA ALA A 262 -7.46 -23.74 -4.75
C ALA A 262 -7.15 -23.32 -6.21
N GLY A 263 -6.19 -23.98 -6.87
CA GLY A 263 -5.73 -23.69 -8.24
C GLY A 263 -6.50 -24.39 -9.36
N GLY A 264 -7.72 -24.89 -9.10
CA GLY A 264 -8.50 -25.67 -10.05
C GLY A 264 -9.22 -24.82 -11.11
N ALA A 265 -8.84 -25.03 -12.38
CA ALA A 265 -9.59 -24.69 -13.60
C ALA A 265 -10.07 -23.23 -13.77
N GLY A 266 -9.21 -22.24 -13.53
CA GLY A 266 -9.47 -20.84 -13.92
C GLY A 266 -8.34 -19.88 -13.57
N GLY A 267 -7.63 -20.17 -12.47
CA GLY A 267 -6.55 -19.33 -11.94
C GLY A 267 -5.14 -19.66 -12.46
N GLY A 268 -4.86 -19.43 -13.74
CA GLY A 268 -3.50 -19.11 -14.23
C GLY A 268 -2.29 -20.01 -13.88
N GLY A 269 -2.48 -21.22 -13.33
CA GLY A 269 -1.39 -22.10 -12.85
C GLY A 269 -0.98 -21.92 -11.38
N LEU A 270 -1.67 -21.08 -10.61
CA LEU A 270 -1.41 -20.87 -9.18
C LEU A 270 -1.58 -22.18 -8.38
N SER A 271 -0.57 -22.54 -7.59
CA SER A 271 -0.52 -23.80 -6.83
C SER A 271 -0.54 -23.59 -5.31
N SER A 272 -0.15 -22.42 -4.81
CA SER A 272 -0.25 -22.08 -3.40
C SER A 272 0.09 -20.61 -3.24
N GLY A 273 -0.22 -20.05 -2.08
CA GLY A 273 0.25 -18.74 -1.74
C GLY A 273 -0.01 -18.37 -0.29
N SER A 274 0.71 -17.36 0.17
CA SER A 274 0.52 -16.70 1.46
C SER A 274 0.31 -15.21 1.22
N ILE A 275 -0.58 -14.61 1.98
CA ILE A 275 -0.81 -13.17 2.02
C ILE A 275 -0.81 -12.79 3.50
N SER A 276 0.00 -11.82 3.88
CA SER A 276 -0.08 -11.21 5.21
C SER A 276 -0.18 -9.70 5.10
N VAL A 277 -1.07 -9.14 5.90
CA VAL A 277 -1.32 -7.71 6.03
C VAL A 277 -1.13 -7.33 7.49
N SER A 278 -0.35 -6.28 7.72
CA SER A 278 -0.21 -5.63 9.03
C SER A 278 -0.40 -4.14 8.83
N LEU A 279 -1.30 -3.55 9.60
CA LEU A 279 -1.61 -2.13 9.61
C LEU A 279 -1.53 -1.65 11.06
N GLU A 280 -0.83 -0.56 11.30
CA GLU A 280 -0.72 0.10 12.61
C GLU A 280 -0.95 1.61 12.44
N PHE A 281 -1.68 2.18 13.41
CA PHE A 281 -1.83 3.61 13.61
C PHE A 281 -1.25 3.98 14.97
N ALA A 282 -0.13 4.70 14.95
CA ALA A 282 0.51 5.27 16.13
C ALA A 282 0.24 6.78 16.20
N ASP A 283 0.45 7.39 17.38
CA ASP A 283 0.29 8.83 17.62
C ASP A 283 -1.03 9.40 17.09
N VAL A 284 -2.13 8.65 17.28
CA VAL A 284 -3.45 9.06 16.79
C VAL A 284 -3.91 10.34 17.50
N GLY A 285 -4.35 11.33 16.71
CA GLY A 285 -4.70 12.65 17.23
C GLY A 285 -3.49 13.53 17.57
N GLY A 286 -2.27 13.06 17.32
CA GLY A 286 -1.03 13.81 17.51
C GLY A 286 -0.79 14.90 16.45
N GLU A 287 0.05 15.88 16.78
CA GLU A 287 0.44 16.93 15.84
C GLU A 287 1.38 16.37 14.76
N GLN A 288 0.99 16.52 13.48
CA GLN A 288 1.75 15.96 12.36
C GLN A 288 2.56 17.04 11.63
N GLU A 289 3.84 16.76 11.37
CA GLU A 289 4.70 17.63 10.58
C GLU A 289 4.74 17.16 9.12
N ILE A 290 3.86 17.72 8.28
CA ILE A 290 3.80 17.42 6.85
C ILE A 290 4.06 18.72 6.07
N ALA A 291 5.15 18.75 5.32
CA ALA A 291 5.58 19.93 4.56
C ALA A 291 5.94 19.58 3.11
N ALA A 292 5.69 20.52 2.21
CA ALA A 292 6.13 20.42 0.82
C ALA A 292 7.67 20.27 0.76
N PRO A 293 8.21 19.38 -0.08
CA PRO A 293 9.63 19.30 -0.31
C PRO A 293 10.17 20.59 -0.94
N GLU A 294 11.32 21.06 -0.44
CA GLU A 294 12.03 22.19 -1.04
C GLU A 294 12.52 21.85 -2.45
N ASP A 295 12.57 22.85 -3.34
CA ASP A 295 13.12 22.73 -4.70
C ASP A 295 12.49 21.63 -5.59
N SER A 296 11.20 21.37 -5.41
CA SER A 296 10.45 20.41 -6.23
C SER A 296 10.43 20.81 -7.72
N ARG A 297 10.65 19.83 -8.60
CA ARG A 297 10.60 20.00 -10.06
C ARG A 297 9.20 19.69 -10.62
N PRO A 298 8.77 20.22 -11.77
CA PRO A 298 7.51 19.80 -12.36
C PRO A 298 7.49 18.30 -12.67
N ILE A 299 6.40 17.60 -12.39
CA ILE A 299 6.23 16.16 -12.70
C ILE A 299 6.45 15.83 -14.18
N ALA A 300 6.22 16.81 -15.06
CA ALA A 300 6.52 16.72 -16.48
C ALA A 300 8.00 16.38 -16.77
N ASP A 301 8.93 16.80 -15.91
CA ASP A 301 10.35 16.49 -16.07
C ASP A 301 10.64 15.01 -15.77
N LEU A 302 9.93 14.42 -14.80
CA LEU A 302 10.01 12.98 -14.51
C LEU A 302 9.43 12.18 -15.68
N LEU A 303 8.25 12.56 -16.18
CA LEU A 303 7.60 11.88 -17.30
C LEU A 303 8.45 11.90 -18.57
N GLN A 304 9.16 13.01 -18.83
CA GLN A 304 10.11 13.09 -19.94
C GLN A 304 11.30 12.14 -19.76
N GLN A 305 11.83 12.01 -18.54
CA GLN A 305 12.90 11.06 -18.24
C GLN A 305 12.44 9.62 -18.48
N VAL A 306 11.24 9.26 -17.98
CA VAL A 306 10.67 7.92 -18.17
C VAL A 306 10.37 7.64 -19.64
N ALA A 307 9.75 8.59 -20.36
CA ALA A 307 9.49 8.43 -21.80
C ALA A 307 10.78 8.29 -22.62
N GLY A 308 11.85 8.98 -22.22
CA GLY A 308 13.18 8.83 -22.81
C GLY A 308 13.76 7.43 -22.62
N LEU A 309 13.51 6.81 -21.46
CA LEU A 309 13.94 5.43 -21.17
C LEU A 309 13.12 4.39 -21.94
N SER A 310 11.81 4.59 -22.09
CA SER A 310 10.94 3.72 -22.91
C SER A 310 11.37 3.68 -24.38
N GLY A 311 11.93 4.78 -24.90
CA GLY A 311 12.51 4.82 -26.24
C GLY A 311 13.79 4.00 -26.40
N VAL A 312 14.50 3.71 -25.31
CA VAL A 312 15.76 2.94 -25.29
C VAL A 312 15.51 1.44 -25.06
N LEU A 313 14.39 1.08 -24.41
CA LEU A 313 14.03 -0.30 -24.08
C LEU A 313 13.23 -1.05 -25.16
N GLY A 314 12.96 -0.41 -26.30
CA GLY A 314 12.34 -1.06 -27.48
C GLY A 314 10.82 -1.25 -27.37
N GLU A 315 10.19 -1.49 -28.52
CA GLU A 315 8.73 -1.55 -28.82
C GLU A 315 7.85 -2.53 -28.00
N GLY A 316 8.27 -2.97 -26.80
CA GLY A 316 7.51 -3.82 -25.88
C GLY A 316 6.96 -3.06 -24.66
N GLY A 317 6.33 -1.90 -24.88
CA GLY A 317 5.95 -0.93 -23.85
C GLY A 317 5.25 -1.51 -22.62
N ILE A 318 5.71 -1.08 -21.44
CA ILE A 318 4.98 -1.23 -20.17
C ILE A 318 3.86 -0.19 -20.19
N GLU A 319 2.62 -0.62 -20.41
CA GLU A 319 1.45 0.25 -20.23
C GLU A 319 1.25 0.49 -18.73
N LEU A 320 1.51 1.71 -18.27
CA LEU A 320 1.08 2.16 -16.94
C LEU A 320 -0.44 2.36 -16.97
N PRO A 321 -1.23 1.65 -16.14
CA PRO A 321 -2.67 1.86 -16.07
C PRO A 321 -2.96 3.29 -15.57
N GLY A 322 -3.82 4.03 -16.29
CA GLY A 322 -4.42 5.28 -15.80
C GLY A 322 -4.02 6.59 -16.51
N LEU A 323 -3.10 6.58 -17.48
CA LEU A 323 -2.81 7.79 -18.27
C LEU A 323 -3.66 7.81 -19.55
N PRO A 324 -4.50 8.84 -19.80
CA PRO A 324 -5.21 8.96 -21.07
C PRO A 324 -4.20 9.09 -22.22
N GLY A 325 -4.19 8.07 -23.08
CA GLY A 325 -3.28 7.96 -24.21
C GLY A 325 -3.36 9.18 -25.12
N SER A 326 -2.30 9.98 -25.11
CA SER A 326 -2.11 11.09 -26.04
C SER A 326 -1.76 10.52 -27.42
N ARG A 327 -2.78 10.16 -28.21
CA ARG A 327 -2.60 9.89 -29.64
C ARG A 327 -2.07 11.16 -30.31
N GLY A 328 -0.86 11.06 -30.84
CA GLY A 328 -0.15 12.14 -31.51
C GLY A 328 -1.03 12.81 -32.57
N ALA A 329 -1.18 14.13 -32.43
CA ALA A 329 -1.70 15.00 -33.46
C ALA A 329 -0.59 15.26 -34.49
N GLU A 330 -0.65 14.60 -35.63
CA GLU A 330 0.14 14.99 -36.81
C GLU A 330 -0.58 16.13 -37.57
N PRO A 331 0.14 17.17 -38.03
CA PRO A 331 -0.44 18.27 -38.80
C PRO A 331 -0.63 17.90 -40.28
N GLY A 332 -1.72 18.40 -40.87
CA GLY A 332 -2.21 18.00 -42.18
C GLY A 332 -1.39 18.42 -43.42
N GLY A 333 -1.69 17.76 -44.55
CA GLY A 333 -1.12 18.05 -45.86
C GLY A 333 -1.78 17.30 -47.04
N ASN A 334 -2.92 17.81 -47.49
CA ASN A 334 -3.51 17.86 -48.85
C ASN A 334 -3.21 16.80 -49.97
N ALA A 335 -4.31 16.21 -50.46
CA ALA A 335 -4.73 15.92 -51.85
C ALA A 335 -3.83 15.14 -52.84
N GLY A 336 -4.39 14.04 -53.39
CA GLY A 336 -3.91 13.44 -54.66
C GLY A 336 -4.65 12.17 -55.08
N SER A 337 -5.57 12.30 -56.03
CA SER A 337 -6.37 11.25 -56.69
C SER A 337 -5.54 10.29 -57.56
N GLY A 338 -5.95 9.02 -57.69
CA GLY A 338 -5.54 8.17 -58.82
C GLY A 338 -5.59 6.65 -58.56
N GLY A 339 -6.53 5.95 -59.23
CA GLY A 339 -6.70 4.50 -59.13
C GLY A 339 -5.69 3.66 -59.95
N GLY A 340 -5.79 2.33 -59.80
CA GLY A 340 -5.10 1.39 -60.68
C GLY A 340 -5.10 -0.05 -60.14
N ALA A 341 -5.70 -0.96 -60.90
CA ALA A 341 -5.82 -2.38 -60.63
C ALA A 341 -4.54 -3.18 -60.97
N GLY A 342 -4.38 -4.37 -60.38
CA GLY A 342 -3.80 -5.52 -61.10
C GLY A 342 -2.67 -6.32 -60.43
N SER A 343 -2.99 -7.59 -60.15
CA SER A 343 -2.20 -8.80 -60.48
C SER A 343 -0.80 -9.06 -59.88
N GLY A 344 -0.74 -10.05 -58.99
CA GLY A 344 -0.09 -11.36 -59.25
C GLY A 344 1.44 -11.52 -59.08
N GLY A 345 1.85 -12.59 -58.38
CA GLY A 345 3.21 -13.19 -58.46
C GLY A 345 3.82 -13.47 -57.08
N ARG A 346 3.72 -14.69 -56.52
CA ARG A 346 4.66 -15.83 -56.66
C ARG A 346 6.08 -15.59 -56.14
N GLY A 347 6.37 -16.15 -54.95
CA GLY A 347 7.30 -17.27 -54.81
C GLY A 347 8.80 -17.02 -54.58
N GLY A 348 9.22 -17.27 -53.33
CA GLY A 348 10.50 -17.93 -52.95
C GLY A 348 11.68 -17.02 -52.60
N PRO A 349 12.80 -17.58 -52.10
CA PRO A 349 12.94 -18.61 -51.07
C PRO A 349 13.91 -18.18 -49.94
N LEU A 350 13.90 -18.94 -48.83
CA LEU A 350 14.90 -18.90 -47.74
C LEU A 350 16.32 -19.20 -48.24
N PRO A 351 17.35 -18.62 -47.59
CA PRO A 351 18.65 -19.26 -47.43
C PRO A 351 19.01 -19.50 -45.92
N PRO A 352 20.07 -20.28 -45.65
CA PRO A 352 20.04 -21.33 -44.65
C PRO A 352 20.79 -21.03 -43.33
N THR A 353 20.55 -21.93 -42.39
CA THR A 353 21.25 -22.17 -41.13
C THR A 353 22.76 -22.42 -41.29
N GLY A 354 23.52 -21.99 -40.29
CA GLY A 354 24.79 -22.63 -39.91
C GLY A 354 25.99 -21.69 -39.74
N ARG A 355 26.24 -21.28 -38.49
CA ARG A 355 27.62 -21.25 -37.97
C ARG A 355 27.63 -21.36 -36.44
N GLU A 356 28.07 -22.53 -35.99
CA GLU A 356 28.66 -22.75 -34.67
C GLU A 356 29.98 -21.97 -34.54
N GLN A 357 30.15 -21.30 -33.39
CA GLN A 357 31.37 -21.23 -32.55
C GLN A 357 31.55 -19.84 -31.93
N GLY A 358 31.52 -19.82 -30.59
CA GLY A 358 31.99 -18.70 -29.79
C GLY A 358 31.43 -18.73 -28.38
N GLY A 359 31.94 -19.63 -27.53
CA GLY A 359 31.77 -19.48 -26.09
C GLY A 359 32.41 -18.17 -25.65
N GLY A 360 31.57 -17.22 -25.23
CA GLY A 360 31.97 -15.95 -24.63
C GLY A 360 31.36 -15.87 -23.23
N ALA A 361 32.16 -15.40 -22.29
CA ALA A 361 31.89 -15.36 -20.87
C ALA A 361 30.53 -14.75 -20.52
N LEU A 362 29.92 -15.28 -19.46
CA LEU A 362 28.83 -14.62 -18.74
C LEU A 362 29.29 -13.20 -18.43
N GLY A 363 28.61 -12.21 -19.03
CA GLY A 363 28.91 -10.81 -18.80
C GLY A 363 28.79 -10.50 -17.31
N GLU A 364 29.89 -10.09 -16.70
CA GLU A 364 29.88 -9.52 -15.37
C GLU A 364 29.00 -8.27 -15.40
N SER A 365 28.05 -8.19 -14.47
CA SER A 365 27.23 -7.00 -14.29
C SER A 365 28.14 -5.81 -13.93
N PRO A 366 27.87 -4.60 -14.46
CA PRO A 366 28.68 -3.43 -14.17
C PRO A 366 28.78 -3.21 -12.66
N ASP A 367 30.00 -3.01 -12.17
CA ASP A 367 30.25 -2.77 -10.75
C ASP A 367 29.76 -1.38 -10.31
N ALA A 368 29.71 -1.16 -8.99
CA ALA A 368 29.23 0.10 -8.41
C ALA A 368 30.02 1.34 -8.90
N GLU A 369 31.28 1.16 -9.32
CA GLU A 369 32.14 2.24 -9.82
C GLU A 369 31.80 2.59 -11.28
N ALA A 370 31.35 1.63 -12.09
CA ALA A 370 30.78 1.88 -13.42
C ALA A 370 29.48 2.69 -13.34
N PHE A 371 28.60 2.37 -12.39
CA PHE A 371 27.37 3.15 -12.17
C PHE A 371 27.65 4.58 -11.71
N GLN A 372 28.64 4.77 -10.84
CA GLN A 372 29.01 6.10 -10.37
C GLN A 372 29.57 6.97 -11.51
N ARG A 373 30.42 6.40 -12.38
CA ARG A 373 30.93 7.10 -13.58
C ARG A 373 29.82 7.41 -14.59
N TYR A 374 28.85 6.51 -14.76
CA TYR A 374 27.68 6.76 -15.60
C TYR A 374 26.84 7.93 -15.07
N SER A 375 26.57 7.96 -13.76
CA SER A 375 25.84 9.06 -13.12
C SER A 375 26.56 10.40 -13.25
N ASP A 376 27.88 10.42 -13.03
CA ASP A 376 28.70 11.62 -13.21
C ASP A 376 28.72 12.11 -14.66
N CYS A 377 28.71 11.19 -15.64
CA CYS A 377 28.64 11.50 -17.07
C CYS A 377 27.30 12.17 -17.44
N LEU A 378 26.19 11.61 -16.96
CA LEU A 378 24.86 12.20 -17.19
C LEU A 378 24.71 13.58 -16.57
N SER A 379 25.30 13.83 -15.40
CA SER A 379 25.20 15.13 -14.71
C SER A 379 25.89 16.29 -15.47
N GLN A 380 26.83 15.97 -16.38
CA GLN A 380 27.62 16.93 -17.13
C GLN A 380 27.21 17.02 -18.61
N THR A 381 26.29 16.17 -19.04
CA THR A 381 25.91 16.03 -20.45
C THR A 381 24.57 16.72 -20.73
N ASP A 382 24.51 17.48 -21.82
CA ASP A 382 23.24 18.03 -22.31
C ASP A 382 22.37 16.87 -22.82
N VAL A 383 21.22 16.68 -22.18
CA VAL A 383 20.28 15.57 -22.46
C VAL A 383 19.70 15.60 -23.88
N THR A 384 19.93 16.68 -24.64
CA THR A 384 19.53 16.77 -26.05
C THR A 384 20.62 16.27 -27.02
N ASP A 385 21.85 16.04 -26.55
CA ASP A 385 22.95 15.51 -27.36
C ASP A 385 23.01 13.97 -27.27
N GLN A 386 22.34 13.32 -28.23
CA GLN A 386 22.30 11.85 -28.29
C GLN A 386 23.66 11.20 -28.50
N ALA A 387 24.65 11.90 -29.07
CA ALA A 387 25.99 11.35 -29.21
C ALA A 387 26.69 11.27 -27.84
N ALA A 388 26.54 12.30 -27.02
CA ALA A 388 27.10 12.33 -25.67
C ALA A 388 26.42 11.33 -24.72
N LEU A 389 25.10 11.11 -24.87
CA LEU A 389 24.39 10.08 -24.11
C LEU A 389 24.84 8.65 -24.49
N ALA A 390 25.17 8.42 -25.77
CA ALA A 390 25.72 7.15 -26.21
C ALA A 390 27.12 6.89 -25.60
N GLU A 391 27.95 7.93 -25.49
CA GLU A 391 29.26 7.85 -24.81
C GLU A 391 29.11 7.54 -23.31
N CYS A 392 28.09 8.09 -22.63
CA CYS A 392 27.82 7.72 -21.23
C CYS A 392 27.41 6.25 -21.10
N ASN A 393 26.57 5.73 -22.00
CA ASN A 393 26.13 4.33 -21.96
C ASN A 393 27.28 3.32 -22.19
N GLU A 394 28.35 3.69 -22.91
CA GLU A 394 29.54 2.84 -23.04
C GLU A 394 30.25 2.61 -21.70
N LEU A 395 30.02 3.44 -20.67
CA LEU A 395 30.59 3.27 -19.33
C LEU A 395 29.97 2.10 -18.56
N LEU A 396 28.79 1.63 -18.99
CA LEU A 396 28.09 0.47 -18.40
C LEU A 396 28.37 -0.84 -19.13
N ALA A 397 29.12 -0.80 -20.24
CA ALA A 397 29.52 -2.00 -20.96
C ALA A 397 30.66 -2.71 -20.20
N PRO A 398 30.59 -4.05 -20.01
CA PRO A 398 31.59 -4.82 -19.27
C PRO A 398 32.95 -4.96 -19.96
#